data_AF-A0A7V7Z5Q6-F1
#
_entry.id   AF-A0A7V7Z5Q6-F1
#
_cell.length_a   1.000
_cell.length_b   1.000
_cell.length_c   1.000
_cell.angle_alpha   90.00
_cell.angle_beta   90.00
_cell.angle_gamma   90.00
#
_symmetry.space_group_name_H-M   'P 1'
#
loop_
_entity.id
_entity.type
_entity.pdbx_description
1 polymer ?
#
loop_
_entity_poly.entity_id
_entity_poly.type
_entity_poly.pdbx_seq_one_letter_code
_entity_poly.pdbx_strand_id
1 'polypeptide(L)'
;DDAELLELVEMEVRELLSKYDFPGDDLPIIKGSARMALEGQEGEMGVDAVLRLADALDAYIPTPERAVDGAFLMPVEDVFSISGRGTVVTGRIERG
;
A
#
# COMPACT_ATOMS: atom_id res chain seq x y z
N ASP A 1 24.28 7.15 -0.43
CA ASP A 1 24.33 5.69 -0.44
C ASP A 1 24.77 5.20 -1.80
N ASP A 2 25.56 4.14 -1.80
CA ASP A 2 26.20 3.60 -3.00
C ASP A 2 25.14 2.94 -3.90
N ALA A 3 25.14 3.26 -5.19
CA ALA A 3 24.13 2.75 -6.13
C ALA A 3 24.13 1.21 -6.18
N GLU A 4 25.31 0.60 -6.00
CA GLU A 4 25.51 -0.84 -5.93
C GLU A 4 24.76 -1.47 -4.74
N LEU A 5 24.68 -0.77 -3.60
CA LEU A 5 23.96 -1.27 -2.43
C LEU A 5 22.44 -1.28 -2.67
N LEU A 6 21.91 -0.25 -3.35
CA LEU A 6 20.48 -0.17 -3.68
C LEU A 6 20.06 -1.23 -4.70
N GLU A 7 20.93 -1.57 -5.64
CA GLU A 7 20.71 -2.66 -6.60
C GLU A 7 20.74 -4.03 -5.91
N LEU A 8 21.69 -4.24 -4.98
CA LEU A 8 21.74 -5.47 -4.19
C LEU A 8 20.48 -5.67 -3.34
N VAL A 9 20.03 -4.62 -2.64
CA VAL A 9 18.79 -4.67 -1.84
C VAL A 9 17.59 -4.98 -2.71
N GLU A 10 17.50 -4.39 -3.90
CA GLU A 10 16.40 -4.67 -4.83
C GLU A 10 16.40 -6.15 -5.25
N MET A 11 17.56 -6.71 -5.62
CA MET A 11 17.71 -8.12 -5.98
C MET A 11 17.27 -9.05 -4.84
N GLU A 12 17.73 -8.80 -3.61
CA GLU A 12 17.35 -9.60 -2.44
C GLU A 12 15.84 -9.57 -2.16
N VAL A 13 15.21 -8.40 -2.32
CA VAL A 13 13.75 -8.25 -2.16
C VAL A 13 13.00 -9.03 -3.24
N ARG A 14 13.45 -8.97 -4.50
CA ARG A 14 12.84 -9.71 -5.61
C ARG A 14 12.95 -11.23 -5.41
N GLU A 15 14.13 -11.71 -5.00
CA GLU A 15 14.32 -13.13 -4.68
C GLU A 15 13.41 -13.59 -3.52
N LEU A 16 13.25 -12.76 -2.49
CA LEU A 16 12.36 -13.06 -1.37
C LEU A 16 10.90 -13.12 -1.81
N LEU A 17 10.45 -12.20 -2.66
CA LEU A 17 9.10 -12.20 -3.22
C LEU A 17 8.84 -13.46 -4.06
N SER A 18 9.76 -13.78 -4.98
CA SER A 18 9.68 -14.99 -5.80
C SER A 18 9.67 -16.26 -4.98
N LYS A 19 10.42 -16.30 -3.86
CA LYS A 19 10.41 -17.43 -2.91
C LYS A 19 9.03 -17.69 -2.28
N TYR A 20 8.19 -16.66 -2.12
CA TYR A 20 6.84 -16.77 -1.57
C TYR A 20 5.75 -16.67 -2.64
N ASP A 21 6.06 -17.06 -3.87
CA ASP A 21 5.13 -17.12 -5.01
C ASP A 21 4.52 -15.76 -5.41
N PHE A 22 5.19 -14.65 -5.08
CA PHE A 22 4.87 -13.33 -5.62
C PHE A 22 5.67 -13.07 -6.91
N PRO A 23 5.16 -12.23 -7.84
CA PRO A 23 5.86 -11.90 -9.08
C PRO A 23 7.04 -10.95 -8.82
N GLY A 24 8.14 -11.49 -8.28
CA GLY A 24 9.30 -10.72 -7.85
C GLY A 24 9.94 -9.88 -8.95
N ASP A 25 9.97 -10.37 -10.20
CA ASP A 25 10.57 -9.64 -11.34
C ASP A 25 9.65 -8.53 -11.88
N ASP A 26 8.33 -8.71 -11.82
CA ASP A 26 7.35 -7.79 -12.40
C ASP A 26 6.83 -6.75 -11.39
N LEU A 27 7.03 -6.98 -10.09
CA LEU A 27 6.59 -6.06 -9.03
C LEU A 27 7.31 -4.69 -9.15
N PRO A 28 6.57 -3.57 -9.16
CA PRO A 28 7.16 -2.24 -9.15
C PRO A 28 7.94 -1.98 -7.85
N ILE A 29 9.20 -1.55 -7.96
CA ILE A 29 10.02 -1.12 -6.82
C ILE A 29 10.43 0.32 -7.04
N ILE A 30 9.97 1.21 -6.15
CA ILE A 30 10.18 2.65 -6.26
C ILE A 30 11.20 3.07 -5.20
N LYS A 31 12.35 3.58 -5.65
CA LYS A 31 13.39 4.13 -4.79
C LYS A 31 13.03 5.57 -4.41
N GLY A 32 13.07 5.87 -3.11
CA GLY A 32 12.69 7.17 -2.57
C GLY A 32 13.00 7.32 -1.09
N SER A 33 12.71 8.50 -0.55
CA SER A 33 12.87 8.87 0.86
C SER A 33 11.59 9.51 1.37
N ALA A 34 10.87 8.78 2.22
CA ALA A 34 9.65 9.28 2.87
C ALA A 34 9.92 10.55 3.70
N ARG A 35 11.12 10.67 4.28
CA ARG A 35 11.53 11.87 5.03
C ARG A 35 11.64 13.09 4.12
N MET A 36 12.31 12.96 2.98
CA MET A 36 12.45 14.06 2.02
C MET A 36 11.10 14.47 1.44
N ALA A 37 10.24 13.50 1.12
CA ALA A 37 8.87 13.77 0.68
C ALA A 37 8.06 14.52 1.74
N LEU A 38 8.15 14.09 3.01
CA LEU A 38 7.45 14.74 4.13
C LEU A 38 7.96 16.17 4.39
N GLU A 39 9.25 16.42 4.13
CA GLU A 39 9.86 17.76 4.18
C GLU A 39 9.54 18.62 2.93
N GLY A 40 8.77 18.09 1.97
CA GLY A 40 8.35 18.81 0.76
C GLY A 40 9.46 18.98 -0.28
N GLN A 41 10.52 18.17 -0.22
CA GLN A 41 11.61 18.24 -1.18
C GLN A 41 11.18 17.62 -2.52
N GLU A 42 11.34 18.37 -3.60
CA GLU A 42 11.10 17.91 -4.98
C GLU A 42 12.25 17.00 -5.47
N GLY A 43 12.02 16.27 -6.56
CA GLY A 43 13.01 15.41 -7.20
C GLY A 43 12.79 13.91 -6.93
N GLU A 44 13.59 13.08 -7.62
CA GLU A 44 13.37 11.63 -7.73
C GLU A 44 13.28 10.90 -6.39
N MET A 45 13.94 11.39 -5.34
CA MET A 45 13.92 10.78 -4.00
C MET A 45 12.87 11.38 -3.06
N GLY A 46 12.28 12.53 -3.40
CA GLY A 46 11.36 13.27 -2.55
C GLY A 46 9.90 13.04 -2.91
N VAL A 47 9.14 14.14 -3.10
CA VAL A 47 7.70 14.11 -3.44
C VAL A 47 7.43 13.27 -4.68
N ASP A 48 8.29 13.35 -5.70
CA ASP A 48 8.10 12.64 -6.96
C ASP A 48 8.19 11.11 -6.77
N ALA A 49 8.93 10.61 -5.78
CA ALA A 49 8.95 9.19 -5.45
C ALA A 49 7.59 8.70 -4.94
N VAL A 50 6.92 9.50 -4.11
CA VAL A 50 5.60 9.15 -3.56
C VAL A 50 4.53 9.20 -4.63
N LEU A 51 4.61 10.17 -5.56
CA LEU A 51 3.70 10.23 -6.71
C LEU A 51 3.91 9.03 -7.64
N ARG A 52 5.15 8.66 -7.97
CA ARG A 52 5.44 7.43 -8.74
C ARG A 52 4.95 6.16 -8.02
N LEU A 53 5.04 6.12 -6.69
CA LEU A 53 4.48 5.03 -5.91
C LEU A 53 2.95 4.99 -6.04
N ALA A 54 2.27 6.13 -5.97
CA ALA A 54 0.82 6.21 -6.18
C ALA A 54 0.42 5.76 -7.59
N ASP A 55 1.14 6.22 -8.62
CA ASP A 55 0.92 5.80 -10.01
C ASP A 55 1.10 4.28 -10.18
N ALA A 56 2.08 3.70 -9.49
CA ALA A 56 2.29 2.25 -9.51
C ALA A 56 1.15 1.48 -8.82
N LEU A 57 0.56 2.03 -7.74
CA LEU A 57 -0.63 1.44 -7.12
C LEU A 57 -1.81 1.40 -8.10
N ASP A 58 -2.07 2.54 -8.78
CA ASP A 58 -3.17 2.66 -9.74
C ASP A 58 -2.98 1.79 -10.98
N ALA A 59 -1.74 1.63 -11.46
CA ALA A 59 -1.45 0.87 -12.67
C ALA A 59 -1.29 -0.63 -12.44
N TYR A 60 -0.72 -1.05 -11.32
CA TYR A 60 -0.34 -2.45 -11.07
C TYR A 60 -1.41 -3.25 -10.31
N ILE A 61 -2.09 -2.62 -9.34
CA ILE A 61 -3.10 -3.32 -8.52
C ILE A 61 -4.46 -3.21 -9.22
N PRO A 62 -5.04 -4.32 -9.70
CA PRO A 62 -6.35 -4.27 -10.32
C PRO A 62 -7.41 -3.83 -9.32
N THR A 63 -8.40 -3.08 -9.80
CA THR A 63 -9.55 -2.71 -8.97
C THR A 63 -10.26 -3.99 -8.49
N PRO A 64 -10.40 -4.23 -7.18
CA PRO A 64 -11.03 -5.44 -6.68
C PRO A 64 -12.53 -5.43 -6.99
N GLU A 65 -13.07 -6.59 -7.33
CA GLU A 65 -14.52 -6.76 -7.49
C GLU A 65 -15.21 -6.58 -6.13
N ARG A 66 -16.29 -5.78 -6.11
CA ARG A 66 -17.08 -5.56 -4.89
C ARG A 66 -18.15 -6.62 -4.78
N ALA A 67 -18.15 -7.38 -3.69
CA ALA A 67 -19.20 -8.35 -3.36
C ALA A 67 -20.48 -7.65 -2.85
N VAL A 68 -21.16 -6.90 -3.72
CA VAL A 68 -22.37 -6.15 -3.37
C VAL A 68 -23.61 -7.03 -3.21
N ASP A 69 -23.57 -8.25 -3.74
CA ASP A 69 -24.65 -9.21 -3.63
C ASP A 69 -24.51 -10.06 -2.36
N GLY A 70 -25.65 -10.39 -1.75
CA GLY A 70 -25.73 -11.27 -0.59
C GLY A 70 -26.12 -10.56 0.70
N ALA A 71 -26.02 -11.28 1.81
CA ALA A 71 -26.34 -10.73 3.12
C ALA A 71 -25.16 -9.89 3.66
N PHE A 72 -25.50 -8.72 4.19
CA PHE A 72 -24.56 -7.81 4.86
C PHE A 72 -23.64 -8.55 5.82
N LEU A 73 -22.33 -8.36 5.64
CA LEU A 73 -21.29 -8.85 6.54
C LEU A 73 -20.22 -7.77 6.68
N MET A 74 -19.91 -7.40 7.91
CA MET A 74 -18.87 -6.44 8.24
C MET A 74 -18.14 -6.92 9.49
N PRO A 75 -16.88 -7.38 9.35
CA PRO A 75 -16.01 -7.63 10.50
C PRO A 75 -15.82 -6.35 11.32
N VAL A 76 -15.98 -6.45 12.64
CA VAL A 76 -15.73 -5.32 13.55
C VAL A 76 -14.23 -5.24 13.80
N GLU A 77 -13.61 -4.14 13.37
CA GLU A 77 -12.20 -3.82 13.58
C GLU A 77 -11.96 -3.09 14.91
N ASP A 78 -12.85 -2.14 15.27
CA ASP A 78 -12.75 -1.39 16.52
C ASP A 78 -14.13 -0.91 17.01
N VAL A 79 -14.21 -0.51 18.28
CA VAL A 79 -15.43 -0.08 18.96
C VAL A 79 -15.21 1.22 19.73
N PHE A 80 -15.99 2.23 19.38
CA PHE A 80 -15.96 3.54 20.01
C PHE A 80 -17.27 3.83 20.75
N SER A 81 -17.19 4.61 21.82
CA SER A 81 -18.36 5.22 22.46
C SER A 81 -18.30 6.73 22.26
N ILE A 82 -19.16 7.26 21.40
CA ILE A 82 -19.20 8.68 21.08
C ILE A 82 -20.33 9.34 21.87
N SER A 83 -19.96 10.30 22.73
CA SER A 83 -20.93 11.05 23.55
C SER A 83 -22.00 11.70 22.66
N GLY A 84 -23.28 11.48 23.01
CA GLY A 84 -24.43 11.99 22.25
C GLY A 84 -24.75 11.26 20.93
N ARG A 85 -23.98 10.24 20.53
CA ARG A 85 -24.27 9.39 19.35
C ARG A 85 -24.48 7.92 19.69
N GLY A 86 -23.77 7.42 20.71
CA GLY A 86 -23.82 6.02 21.14
C GLY A 86 -22.58 5.23 20.71
N THR A 87 -22.72 3.90 20.68
CA THR A 87 -21.66 2.97 20.28
C THR A 87 -21.50 2.95 18.77
N VAL A 88 -20.27 3.11 18.29
CA VAL A 88 -19.90 3.04 16.87
C VAL A 88 -18.90 1.91 16.70
N VAL A 89 -19.21 0.95 15.83
CA VAL A 89 -18.26 -0.06 15.37
C VAL A 89 -17.67 0.38 14.03
N THR A 90 -16.38 0.13 13.82
CA THR A 90 -15.70 0.41 12.54
C THR A 90 -15.27 -0.89 11.88
N GLY A 91 -15.24 -0.89 10.55
CA GLY A 91 -14.74 -1.99 9.75
C GLY A 91 -15.04 -1.79 8.27
N ARG A 92 -14.32 -2.50 7.40
CA ARG A 92 -14.68 -2.59 5.98
C ARG A 92 -15.85 -3.56 5.80
N ILE A 93 -16.90 -3.13 5.11
CA ILE A 93 -17.98 -4.04 4.68
C ILE A 93 -17.38 -5.08 3.73
N GLU A 94 -17.49 -6.34 4.11
CA GLU A 94 -16.92 -7.46 3.36
C GLU A 94 -17.83 -7.84 2.19
N ARG A 95 -19.15 -7.82 2.40
CA ARG A 95 -20.17 -8.05 1.36
C ARG A 95 -21.54 -7.50 1.73
N GLY A 96 -22.42 -7.49 0.73
CA GLY A 96 -23.82 -7.05 0.82
C GLY A 96 -24.01 -5.54 0.85
#